data_AF-A0A1B6ELM3-F1
#
_entry.id   AF-A0A1B6ELM3-F1
#
_cell.length_a   1.000
_cell.length_b   1.000
_cell.length_c   1.000
_cell.angle_alpha   90.00
_cell.angle_beta   90.00
_cell.angle_gamma   90.00
#
_symmetry.space_group_name_H-M   'P 1'
#
loop_
_entity.id
_entity.type
_entity.pdbx_description
1 polymer ?
#
loop_
_entity_poly.entity_id
_entity_poly.type
_entity_poly.pdbx_seq_one_letter_code
_entity_poly.pdbx_strand_id
1 'polypeptide(L)'
;LDIYSLPGKWYSFKYALVVVFLTIRKFIAHYTAKRDLEPGYGVLSHDFPEEMDKKQPLSEDPKAFDAVYMNGANRIGWYIVVGLARRKLNVDGFLILKVPGVGLLLSPKLPDTVLSLDEAEDSSFSSEGLKLTPLQPMTCWWLQYKGTMRLSHNPQKKFQVQLDARWQSDLGFFNYDTDMPTRSLAKGLSNETWTKNYFKCLKDHHQTHYEQFGELTGNVIIDNVDFNINVSAMRDHSFGYRREWKAFHRYALHIFTLADGTRGNIGVICIPNMFSRLEIGYVYEKEGSLEPLTDLDFELYQHGENGIPPSDYGFTFKTGQKCYEVRVQVEETTDLYLGLDWEARITESLSRFTVNGVEGWGVVEWMYAHSSGRTPAGHSQSAVSAR
;
A
#
# COMPACT_ATOMS: atom_id res chain seq x y z
N LEU A 1 -22.91 13.28 -2.52
CA LEU A 1 -21.66 13.54 -1.77
C LEU A 1 -20.76 14.33 -2.69
N ASP A 2 -20.41 15.58 -2.36
CA ASP A 2 -19.52 16.45 -3.16
C ASP A 2 -18.04 16.03 -3.03
N ILE A 3 -17.81 14.71 -3.07
CA ILE A 3 -16.51 14.06 -2.84
C ILE A 3 -15.95 13.52 -4.16
N TYR A 4 -16.81 12.91 -4.97
CA TYR A 4 -16.47 12.30 -6.25
C TYR A 4 -16.79 13.26 -7.39
N SER A 5 -15.76 13.86 -8.00
CA SER A 5 -15.92 14.81 -9.09
C SER A 5 -16.34 14.08 -10.37
N LEU A 6 -17.33 14.62 -11.08
CA LEU A 6 -17.72 14.15 -12.41
C LEU A 6 -17.09 15.01 -13.51
N PRO A 7 -16.89 14.47 -14.73
CA PRO A 7 -16.40 15.24 -15.88
C PRO A 7 -17.27 16.48 -16.14
N GLY A 8 -16.69 17.67 -15.93
CA GLY A 8 -17.35 18.95 -16.22
C GLY A 8 -17.25 19.35 -17.70
N LYS A 9 -17.87 20.47 -18.08
CA LYS A 9 -17.88 21.00 -19.46
C LYS A 9 -16.49 21.23 -20.09
N TRP A 10 -15.46 21.42 -19.27
CA TRP A 10 -14.08 21.66 -19.69
C TRP A 10 -13.20 20.40 -19.67
N TYR A 11 -13.75 19.24 -19.30
CA TYR A 11 -12.99 18.01 -19.10
C TYR A 11 -12.11 17.66 -20.30
N SER A 12 -12.68 17.59 -21.50
CA SER A 12 -11.93 17.19 -22.70
C SER A 12 -10.77 18.13 -23.03
N PHE A 13 -10.96 19.44 -22.78
CA PHE A 13 -9.89 20.43 -22.96
C PHE A 13 -8.78 20.26 -21.93
N LYS A 14 -9.14 20.13 -20.64
CA LYS A 14 -8.17 19.86 -19.56
C LYS A 14 -7.39 18.59 -19.82
N TYR A 15 -8.08 17.53 -20.23
CA TYR A 15 -7.50 16.23 -20.52
C TYR A 15 -6.45 16.32 -21.63
N ALA A 16 -6.78 16.94 -22.75
CA ALA A 16 -5.83 17.15 -23.83
C ALA A 16 -4.60 17.96 -23.36
N LEU A 17 -4.82 19.03 -22.60
CA LEU A 17 -3.74 19.87 -22.04
C LEU A 17 -2.83 19.07 -21.11
N VAL A 18 -3.38 18.28 -20.19
CA VAL A 18 -2.62 17.46 -19.25
C VAL A 18 -1.83 16.38 -19.97
N VAL A 19 -2.43 15.69 -20.96
CA VAL A 19 -1.72 14.69 -21.76
C VAL A 19 -0.51 15.31 -22.46
N VAL A 20 -0.67 16.47 -23.10
CA VAL A 20 0.43 17.17 -23.75
C VAL A 20 1.50 17.57 -22.73
N PHE A 21 1.09 18.18 -21.61
CA PHE A 21 2.00 18.61 -20.55
C PHE A 21 2.84 17.46 -19.99
N LEU A 22 2.19 16.36 -19.59
CA LEU A 22 2.87 15.18 -19.04
C LEU A 22 3.78 14.51 -20.07
N THR A 23 3.37 14.47 -21.34
CA THR A 23 4.19 13.91 -22.42
C THR A 23 5.45 14.73 -22.65
N ILE A 24 5.33 16.06 -22.74
CA ILE A 24 6.48 16.97 -22.85
C ILE A 24 7.38 16.86 -21.63
N ARG A 25 6.80 16.80 -20.43
CA ARG A 25 7.56 16.67 -19.18
C ARG A 25 8.38 15.37 -19.13
N LYS A 26 7.77 14.22 -19.46
CA LYS A 26 8.46 12.93 -19.59
C LYS A 26 9.58 13.00 -20.63
N PHE A 27 9.31 13.61 -21.78
CA PHE A 27 10.31 13.80 -22.83
C PHE A 27 11.49 14.64 -22.35
N ILE A 28 11.25 15.82 -21.77
CA ILE A 28 12.32 16.69 -21.24
C ILE A 28 13.12 15.94 -20.18
N ALA A 29 12.48 15.25 -19.25
CA ALA A 29 13.15 14.49 -18.19
C ALA A 29 14.10 13.42 -18.75
N HIS A 30 13.68 12.73 -19.81
CA HIS A 30 14.50 11.72 -20.48
C HIS A 30 15.76 12.31 -21.13
N TYR A 31 15.66 13.48 -21.77
CA TYR A 31 16.78 14.07 -22.53
C TYR A 31 17.69 15.01 -21.72
N THR A 32 17.19 15.61 -20.63
CA THR A 32 17.94 16.66 -19.90
C THR A 32 18.62 16.18 -18.62
N ALA A 33 18.61 14.87 -18.34
CA ALA A 33 19.15 14.30 -17.10
C ALA A 33 18.64 15.04 -15.83
N LYS A 34 17.36 15.41 -15.82
CA LYS A 34 16.58 15.93 -14.68
C LYS A 34 17.02 17.25 -14.01
N ARG A 35 18.05 17.94 -14.51
CA ARG A 35 18.78 18.95 -13.71
C ARG A 35 17.96 20.06 -13.03
N ASP A 36 16.73 20.36 -13.47
CA ASP A 36 15.88 21.40 -12.87
C ASP A 36 14.41 20.97 -12.63
N LEU A 37 14.05 19.68 -12.74
CA LEU A 37 12.65 19.24 -12.59
C LEU A 37 12.39 18.60 -11.23
N GLU A 38 11.32 19.04 -10.58
CA GLU A 38 10.78 18.38 -9.38
C GLU A 38 10.36 16.94 -9.72
N PRO A 39 10.43 15.99 -8.78
CA PRO A 39 10.02 14.62 -9.02
C PRO A 39 8.50 14.46 -9.20
N GLY A 40 8.11 13.28 -9.66
CA GLY A 40 6.73 12.93 -9.99
C GLY A 40 6.28 13.43 -11.36
N TYR A 41 5.13 12.91 -11.80
CA TYR A 41 4.50 13.28 -13.06
C TYR A 41 5.41 13.04 -14.27
N GLY A 42 6.15 11.93 -14.27
CA GLY A 42 7.10 11.55 -15.32
C GLY A 42 8.57 11.82 -15.02
N VAL A 43 8.92 12.19 -13.79
CA VAL A 43 10.29 12.53 -13.38
C VAL A 43 10.64 11.71 -12.15
N LEU A 44 11.70 10.91 -12.23
CA LEU A 44 12.19 10.13 -11.09
C LEU A 44 12.68 11.06 -9.96
N SER A 45 12.51 10.62 -8.71
CA SER A 45 13.10 11.29 -7.54
C SER A 45 14.59 11.08 -7.37
N HIS A 46 15.11 9.93 -7.80
CA HIS A 46 16.51 9.57 -7.69
C HIS A 46 17.04 9.11 -9.04
N ASP A 47 18.35 9.23 -9.24
CA ASP A 47 19.01 8.75 -10.45
C ASP A 47 19.22 7.25 -10.43
N PHE A 48 19.43 6.69 -9.23
CA PHE A 48 19.76 5.29 -9.03
C PHE A 48 18.76 4.61 -8.09
N PRO A 49 18.25 3.41 -8.42
CA PRO A 49 17.35 2.65 -7.54
C PRO A 49 17.90 2.44 -6.13
N GLU A 50 19.22 2.31 -5.99
CA GLU A 50 19.92 2.14 -4.71
C GLU A 50 19.78 3.35 -3.77
N GLU A 51 19.57 4.54 -4.33
CA GLU A 51 19.30 5.74 -3.54
C GLU A 51 17.86 5.80 -3.06
N MET A 52 16.95 5.17 -3.80
CA MET A 52 15.53 5.08 -3.47
C MET A 52 15.24 3.92 -2.51
N ASP A 53 15.92 2.78 -2.61
CA ASP A 53 15.69 1.57 -1.80
C ASP A 53 16.57 1.51 -0.54
N LYS A 54 16.52 2.59 0.24
CA LYS A 54 17.19 2.72 1.55
C LYS A 54 16.41 3.67 2.45
N LYS A 55 16.73 3.65 3.74
CA LYS A 55 16.25 4.61 4.75
C LYS A 55 16.46 6.06 4.28
N GLN A 56 15.38 6.82 4.14
CA GLN A 56 15.39 8.20 3.62
C GLN A 56 15.52 9.24 4.74
N PRO A 57 16.16 10.40 4.51
CA PRO A 57 16.13 11.48 5.49
C PRO A 57 14.69 12.01 5.66
N LEU A 58 14.26 12.21 6.91
CA LEU A 58 12.98 12.87 7.18
C LEU A 58 13.13 14.38 6.94
N SER A 59 12.18 14.98 6.22
CA SER A 59 12.11 16.44 6.04
C SER A 59 11.93 17.19 7.36
N GLU A 60 11.99 18.52 7.37
CA GLU A 60 11.73 19.34 8.56
C GLU A 60 10.24 19.45 8.94
N ASP A 61 9.31 18.98 8.10
CA ASP A 61 7.87 19.04 8.41
C ASP A 61 7.53 18.08 9.57
N PRO A 62 6.67 18.47 10.54
CA PRO A 62 6.22 17.59 11.62
C PRO A 62 5.54 16.29 11.15
N LYS A 63 4.98 16.31 9.93
CA LYS A 63 4.34 15.17 9.27
C LYS A 63 5.25 14.48 8.25
N ALA A 64 6.55 14.74 8.28
CA ALA A 64 7.54 13.98 7.53
C ALA A 64 7.42 12.49 7.83
N PHE A 65 7.65 11.67 6.81
CA PHE A 65 7.54 10.23 6.93
C PHE A 65 8.50 9.51 5.98
N ASP A 66 8.83 8.28 6.35
CA ASP A 66 9.50 7.30 5.51
C ASP A 66 8.96 5.92 5.86
N ALA A 67 8.28 5.26 4.93
CA ALA A 67 7.43 4.10 5.18
C ALA A 67 7.76 2.92 4.26
N VAL A 68 7.95 1.75 4.87
CA VAL A 68 8.08 0.47 4.20
C VAL A 68 6.91 -0.43 4.60
N TYR A 69 6.39 -1.15 3.62
CA TYR A 69 5.29 -2.08 3.81
C TYR A 69 5.54 -3.36 3.00
N MET A 70 5.14 -4.50 3.57
CA MET A 70 5.12 -5.76 2.85
C MET A 70 3.85 -6.51 3.20
N ASN A 71 3.25 -7.14 2.19
CA ASN A 71 2.12 -8.02 2.38
C ASN A 71 2.28 -9.26 1.51
N GLY A 72 1.73 -10.39 1.93
CA GLY A 72 1.79 -11.62 1.16
C GLY A 72 0.83 -12.67 1.69
N ALA A 73 0.44 -13.58 0.81
CA ALA A 73 -0.37 -14.73 1.16
C ALA A 73 -0.02 -15.93 0.27
N ASN A 74 -0.49 -17.12 0.64
CA ASN A 74 -0.41 -18.28 -0.23
C ASN A 74 -1.68 -19.14 -0.20
N ARG A 75 -1.73 -20.12 -1.11
CA ARG A 75 -2.88 -21.02 -1.26
C ARG A 75 -3.26 -21.74 0.04
N ILE A 76 -2.27 -22.11 0.85
CA ILE A 76 -2.44 -22.95 2.06
C ILE A 76 -2.77 -22.13 3.33
N GLY A 77 -3.00 -20.82 3.19
CA GLY A 77 -3.52 -19.98 4.27
C GLY A 77 -2.47 -19.25 5.11
N TRP A 78 -1.22 -19.17 4.64
CA TRP A 78 -0.31 -18.16 5.16
C TRP A 78 -0.80 -16.78 4.73
N TYR A 79 -0.68 -15.83 5.64
CA TYR A 79 -0.97 -14.42 5.40
C TYR A 79 -0.07 -13.58 6.29
N ILE A 80 0.57 -12.58 5.72
CA ILE A 80 1.42 -11.66 6.45
C ILE A 80 1.19 -10.25 5.93
N VAL A 81 1.10 -9.30 6.85
CA VAL A 81 1.15 -7.87 6.56
C VAL A 81 2.02 -7.20 7.59
N VAL A 82 2.96 -6.39 7.14
CA VAL A 82 3.90 -5.68 8.00
C VAL A 82 4.11 -4.29 7.46
N GLY A 83 4.06 -3.30 8.34
CA GLY A 83 4.33 -1.91 8.01
C GLY A 83 5.21 -1.26 9.07
N LEU A 84 6.15 -0.41 8.63
CA LEU A 84 6.91 0.49 9.48
C LEU A 84 7.04 1.85 8.78
N ALA A 85 6.50 2.90 9.39
CA ALA A 85 6.66 4.27 8.95
C ALA A 85 7.36 5.10 10.04
N ARG A 86 8.58 5.54 9.76
CA ARG A 86 9.31 6.46 10.63
C ARG A 86 8.71 7.85 10.53
N ARG A 87 8.52 8.50 11.67
CA ARG A 87 8.09 9.89 11.79
C ARG A 87 8.97 10.62 12.80
N LYS A 88 8.76 11.94 12.95
CA LYS A 88 9.50 12.76 13.91
C LYS A 88 9.27 12.37 15.36
N LEU A 89 8.06 11.92 15.72
CA LEU A 89 7.64 11.71 17.11
C LEU A 89 7.37 10.24 17.47
N ASN A 90 7.20 9.38 16.47
CA ASN A 90 6.88 7.97 16.67
C ASN A 90 7.27 7.14 15.45
N VAL A 91 7.06 5.84 15.55
CA VAL A 91 6.94 4.94 14.40
C VAL A 91 5.48 4.52 14.31
N ASP A 92 4.87 4.55 13.12
CA ASP A 92 3.64 3.79 12.88
C ASP A 92 4.07 2.39 12.46
N GLY A 93 3.75 1.36 13.23
CA GLY A 93 4.19 0.00 12.94
C GLY A 93 3.26 -1.09 13.42
N PHE A 94 3.25 -2.18 12.67
CA PHE A 94 2.41 -3.35 12.96
C PHE A 94 2.92 -4.59 12.22
N LEU A 95 2.55 -5.76 12.76
CA LEU A 95 2.69 -7.07 12.14
C LEU A 95 1.40 -7.87 12.35
N ILE A 96 0.86 -8.35 11.24
CA ILE A 96 -0.28 -9.28 11.15
C ILE A 96 0.27 -10.56 10.54
N LEU A 97 0.09 -11.70 11.20
CA LEU A 97 0.66 -12.97 10.78
C LEU A 97 -0.31 -14.12 11.01
N LYS A 98 -0.86 -14.70 9.94
CA LYS A 98 -1.61 -15.95 9.99
C LYS A 98 -0.68 -17.12 9.72
N VAL A 99 -0.64 -18.05 10.67
CA VAL A 99 0.12 -19.30 10.55
C VAL A 99 -0.87 -20.46 10.43
N PRO A 100 -0.82 -21.26 9.35
CA PRO A 100 -1.67 -22.44 9.20
C PRO A 100 -1.55 -23.38 10.42
N GLY A 101 -2.70 -23.79 10.97
CA GLY A 101 -2.77 -24.62 12.18
C GLY A 101 -2.65 -23.87 13.52
N VAL A 102 -2.24 -22.60 13.53
CA VAL A 102 -2.17 -21.76 14.74
C VAL A 102 -3.28 -20.70 14.75
N GLY A 103 -3.45 -19.98 13.64
CA GLY A 103 -4.41 -18.89 13.49
C GLY A 103 -3.76 -17.53 13.23
N LEU A 104 -4.57 -16.47 13.28
CA LEU A 104 -4.17 -15.09 13.04
C LEU A 104 -3.58 -14.43 14.30
N LEU A 105 -2.29 -14.12 14.25
CA LEU A 105 -1.54 -13.44 15.28
C LEU A 105 -1.38 -11.96 14.94
N LEU A 106 -1.54 -11.10 15.94
CA LEU A 106 -1.48 -9.65 15.82
C LEU A 106 -0.41 -9.08 16.76
N SER A 107 0.27 -8.02 16.34
CA SER A 107 1.10 -7.21 17.24
C SER A 107 0.31 -6.80 18.50
N PRO A 108 0.97 -6.69 19.68
CA PRO A 108 0.28 -6.46 20.95
C PRO A 108 -0.60 -5.21 20.99
N LYS A 109 -0.15 -4.15 20.33
CA LYS A 109 -0.79 -2.82 20.36
C LYS A 109 -1.95 -2.68 19.37
N LEU A 110 -2.07 -3.56 18.38
CA LEU A 110 -3.17 -3.48 17.42
C LEU A 110 -4.52 -3.42 18.15
N PRO A 111 -5.48 -2.59 17.70
CA PRO A 111 -5.49 -1.87 16.42
C PRO A 111 -4.66 -0.57 16.40
N ASP A 112 -4.04 -0.18 17.51
CA ASP A 112 -3.13 0.96 17.57
C ASP A 112 -1.76 0.62 16.95
N THR A 113 -1.25 1.48 16.07
CA THR A 113 0.06 1.29 15.42
C THR A 113 1.15 2.22 15.96
N VAL A 114 0.88 3.03 16.97
CA VAL A 114 1.89 3.97 17.50
C VAL A 114 2.92 3.22 18.34
N LEU A 115 4.12 3.06 17.78
CA LEU A 115 5.27 2.44 18.42
C LEU A 115 6.32 3.50 18.84
N SER A 116 7.22 3.08 19.73
CA SER A 116 8.38 3.87 20.12
C SER A 116 9.26 4.22 18.93
N LEU A 117 10.01 5.32 19.04
CA LEU A 117 10.95 5.73 18.01
C LEU A 117 11.99 4.65 17.72
N ASP A 118 12.40 4.62 16.46
CA ASP A 118 13.47 3.75 15.97
C ASP A 118 14.80 4.19 16.58
N GLU A 119 15.40 3.32 17.40
CA GLU A 119 16.74 3.54 17.97
C GLU A 119 17.85 3.02 17.04
N ALA A 120 17.52 2.38 15.91
CA ALA A 120 18.52 1.82 15.03
C ALA A 120 19.25 2.91 14.23
N GLU A 121 20.54 3.04 14.52
CA GLU A 121 21.48 3.87 13.74
C GLU A 121 21.86 3.23 12.39
N ASP A 122 21.49 1.97 12.17
CA ASP A 122 21.77 1.26 10.92
C ASP A 122 20.74 1.61 9.80
N SER A 123 20.90 0.98 8.65
CA SER A 123 20.05 1.18 7.47
C SER A 123 18.63 0.61 7.63
N SER A 124 18.30 -0.02 8.76
CA SER A 124 17.01 -0.67 8.96
C SER A 124 15.92 0.28 9.43
N PHE A 125 14.69 -0.12 9.18
CA PHE A 125 13.50 0.40 9.84
C PHE A 125 13.23 -0.52 11.01
N SER A 126 13.19 0.00 12.24
CA SER A 126 12.96 -0.84 13.41
C SER A 126 12.11 -0.18 14.48
N SER A 127 11.34 -0.98 15.21
CA SER A 127 10.68 -0.58 16.46
C SER A 127 10.11 -1.81 17.17
N GLU A 128 10.20 -1.85 18.50
CA GLU A 128 9.52 -2.84 19.36
C GLU A 128 9.69 -4.30 18.91
N GLY A 129 10.91 -4.66 18.52
CA GLY A 129 11.29 -6.02 18.10
C GLY A 129 11.02 -6.33 16.63
N LEU A 130 10.33 -5.46 15.89
CA LEU A 130 10.16 -5.54 14.44
C LEU A 130 11.30 -4.81 13.72
N LYS A 131 11.85 -5.42 12.68
CA LYS A 131 12.96 -4.87 11.89
C LYS A 131 12.85 -5.25 10.41
N LEU A 132 12.96 -4.24 9.54
CA LEU A 132 13.01 -4.36 8.09
C LEU A 132 14.33 -3.76 7.59
N THR A 133 15.21 -4.59 7.01
CA THR A 133 16.56 -4.16 6.61
C THR A 133 16.79 -4.36 5.11
N PRO A 134 17.08 -3.30 4.34
CA PRO A 134 17.54 -3.48 2.96
C PRO A 134 18.93 -4.12 2.99
N LEU A 135 19.10 -5.28 2.35
CA LEU A 135 20.41 -5.92 2.19
C LEU A 135 21.03 -5.62 0.83
N GLN A 136 20.20 -5.71 -0.22
CA GLN A 136 20.56 -5.45 -1.59
C GLN A 136 19.41 -4.68 -2.22
N PRO A 137 19.64 -3.44 -2.68
CA PRO A 137 18.59 -2.63 -3.28
C PRO A 137 17.78 -3.37 -4.34
N MET A 138 16.46 -3.21 -4.29
CA MET A 138 15.46 -3.80 -5.19
C MET A 138 15.46 -5.34 -5.27
N THR A 139 16.30 -6.02 -4.49
CA THR A 139 16.57 -7.45 -4.71
C THR A 139 16.38 -8.26 -3.43
N CYS A 140 16.81 -7.76 -2.28
CA CYS A 140 16.78 -8.53 -1.04
C CYS A 140 16.59 -7.65 0.20
N TRP A 141 15.57 -8.00 0.99
CA TRP A 141 15.25 -7.39 2.27
C TRP A 141 15.17 -8.44 3.37
N TRP A 142 15.60 -8.07 4.58
CA TRP A 142 15.41 -8.88 5.78
C TRP A 142 14.19 -8.41 6.54
N LEU A 143 13.27 -9.33 6.82
CA LEU A 143 12.22 -9.15 7.79
C LEU A 143 12.53 -9.98 9.03
N GLN A 144 12.61 -9.29 10.17
CA GLN A 144 12.79 -9.91 11.47
C GLN A 144 11.74 -9.41 12.45
N TYR A 145 11.25 -10.31 13.29
CA TYR A 145 10.47 -9.96 14.46
C TYR A 145 10.90 -10.82 15.64
N LYS A 146 11.05 -10.23 16.82
CA LYS A 146 11.19 -10.96 18.08
C LYS A 146 10.38 -10.29 19.16
N GLY A 147 9.29 -10.93 19.58
CA GLY A 147 8.42 -10.39 20.59
C GLY A 147 7.17 -11.23 20.81
N THR A 148 6.26 -10.68 21.60
CA THR A 148 4.98 -11.33 21.89
C THR A 148 3.94 -10.93 20.85
N MET A 149 3.15 -11.88 20.35
CA MET A 149 1.94 -11.60 19.56
C MET A 149 0.70 -12.17 20.24
N ARG A 150 -0.47 -11.58 19.97
CA ARG A 150 -1.76 -12.02 20.52
C ARG A 150 -2.60 -12.70 19.45
N LEU A 151 -3.37 -13.72 19.82
CA LEU A 151 -4.31 -14.36 18.92
C LEU A 151 -5.51 -13.43 18.65
N SER A 152 -5.90 -13.25 17.39
CA SER A 152 -6.94 -12.29 16.99
C SER A 152 -8.28 -12.56 17.70
N HIS A 153 -8.80 -13.79 17.60
CA HIS A 153 -10.08 -14.18 18.19
C HIS A 153 -10.02 -14.46 19.71
N ASN A 154 -8.82 -14.48 20.31
CA ASN A 154 -8.64 -14.60 21.76
C ASN A 154 -7.42 -13.77 22.22
N PRO A 155 -7.58 -12.45 22.41
CA PRO A 155 -6.47 -11.55 22.75
C PRO A 155 -5.72 -11.87 24.05
N GLN A 156 -6.32 -12.68 24.94
CA GLN A 156 -5.66 -13.14 26.17
C GLN A 156 -4.62 -14.24 25.89
N LYS A 157 -4.79 -14.98 24.80
CA LYS A 157 -3.81 -15.98 24.35
C LYS A 157 -2.69 -15.28 23.60
N LYS A 158 -1.50 -15.32 24.20
CA LYS A 158 -0.27 -14.70 23.68
C LYS A 158 0.76 -15.78 23.39
N PHE A 159 1.59 -15.53 22.39
CA PHE A 159 2.68 -16.41 21.97
C PHE A 159 3.98 -15.61 21.91
N GLN A 160 5.10 -16.26 22.24
CA GLN A 160 6.41 -15.73 21.88
C GLN A 160 6.70 -16.10 20.42
N VAL A 161 6.94 -15.09 19.60
CA VAL A 161 7.16 -15.23 18.16
C VAL A 161 8.54 -14.72 17.80
N GLN A 162 9.26 -15.53 17.03
CA GLN A 162 10.46 -15.12 16.32
C GLN A 162 10.24 -15.35 14.82
N LEU A 163 10.31 -14.30 14.02
CA LEU A 163 10.28 -14.36 12.55
C LEU A 163 11.67 -13.99 12.05
N ASP A 164 12.20 -14.79 11.14
CA ASP A 164 13.41 -14.48 10.38
C ASP A 164 13.17 -14.91 8.92
N ALA A 165 12.96 -13.93 8.04
CA ALA A 165 12.60 -14.18 6.65
C ALA A 165 13.26 -13.19 5.69
N ARG A 166 13.59 -13.66 4.49
CA ARG A 166 14.11 -12.84 3.40
C ARG A 166 13.02 -12.64 2.37
N TRP A 167 12.77 -11.38 2.03
CA TRP A 167 12.04 -11.03 0.82
C TRP A 167 13.04 -10.90 -0.31
N GLN A 168 12.80 -11.58 -1.43
CA GLN A 168 13.68 -11.57 -2.59
C GLN A 168 12.91 -11.38 -3.90
N SER A 169 13.49 -10.66 -4.86
CA SER A 169 12.90 -10.47 -6.18
C SER A 169 13.96 -10.31 -7.27
N ASP A 170 13.64 -10.79 -8.46
CA ASP A 170 14.32 -10.54 -9.73
C ASP A 170 13.41 -9.77 -10.72
N LEU A 171 12.21 -9.38 -10.29
CA LEU A 171 11.24 -8.65 -11.10
C LEU A 171 11.60 -7.15 -11.15
N GLY A 172 11.25 -6.46 -12.23
CA GLY A 172 11.31 -4.99 -12.25
C GLY A 172 10.35 -4.39 -11.21
N PHE A 173 10.63 -3.20 -10.66
CA PHE A 173 9.71 -2.50 -9.76
C PHE A 173 8.81 -1.53 -10.53
N PHE A 174 7.63 -1.22 -9.99
CA PHE A 174 6.73 -0.21 -10.51
C PHE A 174 6.94 1.11 -9.76
N ASN A 175 7.38 2.16 -10.44
CA ASN A 175 7.58 3.48 -9.86
C ASN A 175 6.44 4.43 -10.24
N TYR A 176 5.66 4.87 -9.25
CA TYR A 176 4.53 5.76 -9.48
C TYR A 176 4.93 7.13 -10.04
N ASP A 177 6.19 7.56 -9.85
CA ASP A 177 6.67 8.82 -10.42
C ASP A 177 6.81 8.77 -11.94
N THR A 178 7.07 7.60 -12.54
CA THR A 178 7.36 7.46 -13.98
C THR A 178 6.44 6.54 -14.75
N ASP A 179 5.99 5.45 -14.11
CA ASP A 179 5.42 4.29 -14.81
C ASP A 179 3.90 4.37 -14.89
N MET A 180 3.28 5.28 -14.12
CA MET A 180 1.88 5.61 -14.28
C MET A 180 1.56 6.04 -15.73
N PRO A 181 0.52 5.45 -16.35
CA PRO A 181 0.11 5.86 -17.69
C PRO A 181 -0.36 7.30 -17.71
N THR A 182 0.17 8.06 -18.68
CA THR A 182 -0.18 9.47 -18.88
C THR A 182 -1.69 9.68 -18.98
N ARG A 183 -2.41 8.73 -19.60
CA ARG A 183 -3.86 8.81 -19.76
C ARG A 183 -4.61 8.64 -18.44
N SER A 184 -4.22 7.69 -17.59
CA SER A 184 -4.83 7.44 -16.29
C SER A 184 -4.66 8.66 -15.37
N LEU A 185 -3.46 9.23 -15.33
CA LEU A 185 -3.19 10.45 -14.57
C LEU A 185 -3.95 11.66 -15.14
N ALA A 186 -4.04 11.79 -16.46
CA ALA A 186 -4.81 12.84 -17.11
C ALA A 186 -6.31 12.75 -16.83
N LYS A 187 -6.89 11.53 -16.78
CA LYS A 187 -8.29 11.32 -16.38
C LYS A 187 -8.54 11.92 -14.99
N GLY A 188 -7.74 11.51 -14.00
CA GLY A 188 -7.85 11.99 -12.61
C GLY A 188 -7.70 13.51 -12.49
N LEU A 189 -6.63 14.07 -13.06
CA LEU A 189 -6.35 15.52 -12.99
C LEU A 189 -7.45 16.37 -13.67
N SER A 190 -8.11 15.84 -14.69
CA SER A 190 -9.08 16.61 -15.50
C SER A 190 -10.48 16.66 -14.90
N ASN A 191 -10.81 15.71 -14.01
CA ASN A 191 -12.06 15.72 -13.26
C ASN A 191 -12.09 16.87 -12.23
N GLU A 192 -10.93 17.29 -11.73
CA GLU A 192 -10.87 18.26 -10.64
C GLU A 192 -11.05 19.72 -11.07
N THR A 193 -11.51 20.53 -10.11
CA THR A 193 -11.56 21.99 -10.29
C THR A 193 -10.17 22.59 -10.13
N TRP A 194 -9.65 23.16 -11.23
CA TRP A 194 -8.33 23.76 -11.24
C TRP A 194 -8.34 25.14 -10.59
N THR A 195 -7.54 25.28 -9.54
CA THR A 195 -7.24 26.54 -8.87
C THR A 195 -5.74 26.60 -8.60
N LYS A 196 -5.21 27.78 -8.22
CA LYS A 196 -3.82 27.87 -7.75
C LYS A 196 -3.58 26.96 -6.54
N ASN A 197 -4.56 26.88 -5.64
CA ASN A 197 -4.49 26.04 -4.45
C ASN A 197 -4.44 24.55 -4.81
N TYR A 198 -5.24 24.11 -5.80
CA TYR A 198 -5.22 22.73 -6.29
C TYR A 198 -3.82 22.27 -6.71
N PHE A 199 -3.14 23.04 -7.56
CA PHE A 199 -1.79 22.70 -8.01
C PHE A 199 -0.75 22.81 -6.89
N LYS A 200 -0.95 23.72 -5.93
CA LYS A 200 -0.12 23.75 -4.71
C LYS A 200 -0.31 22.49 -3.88
N CYS A 201 -1.54 22.04 -3.66
CA CYS A 201 -1.83 20.80 -2.92
C CYS A 201 -1.17 19.58 -3.59
N LEU A 202 -1.30 19.44 -4.92
CA LEU A 202 -0.67 18.36 -5.68
C LEU A 202 0.85 18.30 -5.52
N LYS A 203 1.50 19.47 -5.40
CA LYS A 203 2.93 19.59 -5.20
C LYS A 203 3.33 19.30 -3.75
N ASP A 204 2.62 19.90 -2.80
CA ASP A 204 2.92 19.78 -1.36
C ASP A 204 2.73 18.35 -0.82
N HIS A 205 1.88 17.55 -1.46
CA HIS A 205 1.57 16.16 -1.08
C HIS A 205 2.17 15.13 -2.04
N HIS A 206 3.06 15.54 -2.95
CA HIS A 206 3.84 14.59 -3.72
C HIS A 206 4.68 13.72 -2.77
N GLN A 207 4.71 12.43 -3.07
CA GLN A 207 5.54 11.43 -2.42
C GLN A 207 6.09 10.52 -3.49
N THR A 208 7.34 10.09 -3.33
CA THR A 208 7.86 8.98 -4.12
C THR A 208 7.32 7.69 -3.53
N HIS A 209 6.89 6.81 -4.42
CA HIS A 209 6.34 5.51 -4.07
C HIS A 209 6.71 4.53 -5.20
N TYR A 210 7.22 3.37 -4.81
CA TYR A 210 7.39 2.25 -5.72
C TYR A 210 7.03 0.94 -5.02
N GLU A 211 6.60 -0.01 -5.84
CA GLU A 211 6.16 -1.33 -5.41
C GLU A 211 6.86 -2.41 -6.22
N GLN A 212 7.06 -3.58 -5.61
CA GLN A 212 7.70 -4.70 -6.26
C GLN A 212 7.19 -6.01 -5.66
N PHE A 213 6.86 -6.98 -6.50
CA PHE A 213 6.56 -8.33 -6.04
C PHE A 213 7.84 -9.16 -5.91
N GLY A 214 7.81 -10.12 -5.01
CA GLY A 214 8.89 -11.07 -4.75
C GLY A 214 8.37 -12.26 -3.95
N GLU A 215 9.28 -13.01 -3.35
CA GLU A 215 8.98 -14.12 -2.46
C GLU A 215 9.54 -13.84 -1.06
N LEU A 216 8.70 -14.00 -0.04
CA LEU A 216 9.11 -13.95 1.36
C LEU A 216 9.25 -15.37 1.87
N THR A 217 10.49 -15.78 2.15
CA THR A 217 10.82 -17.12 2.64
C THR A 217 11.61 -17.07 3.94
N GLY A 218 11.32 -17.97 4.87
CA GLY A 218 12.00 -17.98 6.15
C GLY A 218 11.37 -18.88 7.19
N ASN A 219 11.74 -18.63 8.44
CA ASN A 219 11.28 -19.37 9.60
C ASN A 219 10.44 -18.48 10.55
N VAL A 220 9.38 -19.05 11.08
CA VAL A 220 8.58 -18.52 12.18
C VAL A 220 8.62 -19.52 13.33
N ILE A 221 9.16 -19.12 14.48
CA ILE A 221 9.13 -19.90 15.71
C ILE A 221 8.03 -19.36 16.61
N ILE A 222 7.10 -20.21 17.04
CA ILE A 222 6.00 -19.87 17.95
C ILE A 222 6.09 -20.80 19.16
N ASP A 223 6.39 -20.25 20.35
CA ASP A 223 6.56 -21.02 21.60
C ASP A 223 7.45 -22.29 21.43
N ASN A 224 8.55 -22.15 20.69
CA ASN A 224 9.52 -23.19 20.32
C ASN A 224 9.04 -24.22 19.28
N VAL A 225 7.96 -23.94 18.55
CA VAL A 225 7.52 -24.71 17.39
C VAL A 225 7.91 -23.97 16.11
N ASP A 226 8.67 -24.63 15.25
CA ASP A 226 9.11 -24.10 13.96
C ASP A 226 8.05 -24.24 12.86
N PHE A 227 7.90 -23.17 12.08
CA PHE A 227 7.09 -23.11 10.87
C PHE A 227 7.91 -22.47 9.74
N ASN A 228 7.74 -22.95 8.51
CA ASN A 228 8.38 -22.33 7.35
C ASN A 228 7.37 -21.45 6.61
N ILE A 229 7.66 -20.16 6.52
CA ILE A 229 6.90 -19.23 5.70
C ILE A 229 7.46 -19.25 4.27
N ASN A 230 6.56 -19.32 3.29
CA ASN A 230 6.85 -19.15 1.88
C ASN A 230 5.60 -18.55 1.22
N VAL A 231 5.65 -17.25 0.96
CA VAL A 231 4.54 -16.50 0.36
C VAL A 231 5.04 -15.60 -0.75
N SER A 232 4.23 -15.49 -1.80
CA SER A 232 4.39 -14.40 -2.75
C SER A 232 3.99 -13.11 -2.06
N ALA A 233 4.88 -12.11 -2.09
CA ALA A 233 4.73 -10.90 -1.31
C ALA A 233 5.05 -9.66 -2.13
N MET A 234 4.20 -8.66 -2.03
CA MET A 234 4.44 -7.31 -2.53
C MET A 234 5.13 -6.50 -1.44
N ARG A 235 6.14 -5.73 -1.82
CA ARG A 235 6.84 -4.77 -0.97
C ARG A 235 6.73 -3.39 -1.58
N ASP A 236 6.31 -2.42 -0.77
CA ASP A 236 6.34 -1.00 -1.09
C ASP A 236 7.32 -0.23 -0.20
N HIS A 237 7.75 0.91 -0.74
CA HIS A 237 8.45 1.92 0.03
C HIS A 237 8.01 3.29 -0.49
N SER A 238 7.59 4.13 0.44
CA SER A 238 7.04 5.44 0.17
C SER A 238 7.60 6.47 1.14
N PHE A 239 7.95 7.64 0.61
CA PHE A 239 8.55 8.72 1.38
C PHE A 239 8.31 10.06 0.68
N GLY A 240 8.40 11.15 1.43
CA GLY A 240 8.18 12.47 0.87
C GLY A 240 8.31 13.57 1.90
N TYR A 241 7.97 14.78 1.48
CA TYR A 241 8.07 15.95 2.36
C TYR A 241 7.13 15.82 3.58
N ARG A 242 5.89 15.37 3.36
CA ARG A 242 4.88 15.16 4.41
C ARG A 242 3.81 14.16 3.97
N ARG A 243 3.14 13.51 4.92
CA ARG A 243 1.90 12.74 4.68
C ARG A 243 0.81 13.15 5.66
N GLU A 244 -0.32 13.58 5.10
CA GLU A 244 -1.52 13.98 5.83
C GLU A 244 -2.61 12.92 5.62
N TRP A 245 -2.78 12.02 6.57
CA TRP A 245 -3.80 10.97 6.48
C TRP A 245 -5.22 11.55 6.39
N LYS A 246 -5.49 12.67 7.07
CA LYS A 246 -6.79 13.34 7.03
C LYS A 246 -7.12 13.97 5.67
N ALA A 247 -6.14 14.10 4.77
CA ALA A 247 -6.39 14.62 3.43
C ALA A 247 -7.13 13.60 2.56
N PHE A 248 -6.92 12.31 2.83
CA PHE A 248 -7.64 11.26 2.13
C PHE A 248 -9.11 11.28 2.51
N HIS A 249 -9.96 10.83 1.59
CA HIS A 249 -11.28 10.33 1.95
C HIS A 249 -11.18 8.83 2.20
N ARG A 250 -10.62 8.11 1.20
CA ARG A 250 -10.41 6.66 1.25
C ARG A 250 -9.61 6.16 0.05
N TYR A 251 -9.15 4.92 0.13
CA TYR A 251 -8.70 4.14 -1.03
C TYR A 251 -9.05 2.66 -0.88
N ALA A 252 -8.93 1.91 -1.97
CA ALA A 252 -8.95 0.45 -1.98
C ALA A 252 -7.84 -0.07 -2.89
N LEU A 253 -7.04 -1.01 -2.39
CA LEU A 253 -5.98 -1.70 -3.14
C LEU A 253 -6.25 -3.22 -3.11
N HIS A 254 -6.11 -3.87 -4.27
CA HIS A 254 -6.29 -5.30 -4.44
C HIS A 254 -4.97 -5.91 -4.90
N ILE A 255 -4.29 -6.57 -3.97
CA ILE A 255 -2.96 -7.13 -4.17
C ILE A 255 -3.11 -8.64 -4.24
N PHE A 256 -2.77 -9.25 -5.37
CA PHE A 256 -3.03 -10.67 -5.59
C PHE A 256 -1.88 -11.37 -6.31
N THR A 257 -1.79 -12.68 -6.05
CA THR A 257 -1.01 -13.65 -6.81
C THR A 257 -1.96 -14.75 -7.28
N LEU A 258 -1.90 -15.08 -8.57
CA LEU A 258 -2.69 -16.12 -9.20
C LEU A 258 -1.91 -17.44 -9.28
N ALA A 259 -2.62 -18.55 -9.40
CA ALA A 259 -2.07 -19.89 -9.49
C ALA A 259 -1.16 -20.10 -10.73
N ASP A 260 -1.31 -19.29 -11.77
CA ASP A 260 -0.48 -19.32 -12.98
C ASP A 260 0.80 -18.47 -12.89
N GLY A 261 1.02 -17.80 -11.75
CA GLY A 261 2.17 -16.94 -11.50
C GLY A 261 1.94 -15.46 -11.78
N THR A 262 0.80 -15.07 -12.36
CA THR A 262 0.42 -13.66 -12.55
C THR A 262 0.26 -12.97 -11.19
N ARG A 263 0.73 -11.72 -11.07
CA ARG A 263 0.64 -10.93 -9.83
C ARG A 263 0.17 -9.53 -10.15
N GLY A 264 -0.52 -8.86 -9.24
CA GLY A 264 -0.96 -7.49 -9.49
C GLY A 264 -1.32 -6.73 -8.24
N ASN A 265 -1.27 -5.42 -8.34
CA ASN A 265 -1.88 -4.49 -7.40
C ASN A 265 -2.78 -3.53 -8.18
N ILE A 266 -4.07 -3.48 -7.86
CA ILE A 266 -5.07 -2.68 -8.59
C ILE A 266 -5.92 -1.91 -7.59
N GLY A 267 -6.06 -0.60 -7.79
CA GLY A 267 -6.77 0.23 -6.84
C GLY A 267 -7.23 1.59 -7.32
N VAL A 268 -7.99 2.24 -6.43
CA VAL A 268 -8.48 3.61 -6.62
C VAL A 268 -8.23 4.39 -5.34
N ILE A 269 -7.69 5.60 -5.51
CA ILE A 269 -7.46 6.54 -4.40
C ILE A 269 -8.42 7.73 -4.54
N CYS A 270 -9.01 8.15 -3.42
CA CYS A 270 -9.75 9.40 -3.27
C CYS A 270 -9.09 10.28 -2.21
N ILE A 271 -8.49 11.38 -2.66
CA ILE A 271 -7.95 12.47 -1.85
C ILE A 271 -8.65 13.76 -2.29
N PRO A 272 -9.74 14.18 -1.63
CA PRO A 272 -10.45 15.39 -1.98
C PRO A 272 -9.51 16.59 -2.13
N ASN A 273 -9.74 17.42 -3.15
CA ASN A 273 -8.88 18.55 -3.56
C ASN A 273 -7.55 18.19 -4.26
N MET A 274 -7.30 16.91 -4.56
CA MET A 274 -6.19 16.48 -5.41
C MET A 274 -6.65 15.46 -6.45
N PHE A 275 -7.29 14.39 -6.00
CA PHE A 275 -7.88 13.37 -6.85
C PHE A 275 -9.14 12.83 -6.18
N SER A 276 -10.31 13.19 -6.67
CA SER A 276 -11.55 12.52 -6.26
C SER A 276 -11.59 11.06 -6.72
N ARG A 277 -10.84 10.73 -7.77
CA ARG A 277 -10.64 9.38 -8.29
C ARG A 277 -9.31 9.30 -9.06
N LEU A 278 -8.34 8.56 -8.51
CA LEU A 278 -7.10 8.20 -9.20
C LEU A 278 -7.01 6.68 -9.32
N GLU A 279 -7.07 6.19 -10.56
CA GLU A 279 -6.80 4.78 -10.89
C GLU A 279 -5.30 4.51 -10.76
N ILE A 280 -4.93 3.49 -10.01
CA ILE A 280 -3.53 3.07 -9.85
C ILE A 280 -3.42 1.54 -9.95
N GLY A 281 -2.27 1.09 -10.47
CA GLY A 281 -1.96 -0.32 -10.45
C GLY A 281 -1.14 -0.80 -11.63
N TYR A 282 -0.80 -2.07 -11.58
CA TYR A 282 0.00 -2.78 -12.55
C TYR A 282 -0.19 -4.30 -12.41
N VAL A 283 0.27 -5.04 -13.40
CA VAL A 283 0.31 -6.51 -13.40
C VAL A 283 1.69 -6.99 -13.80
N TYR A 284 2.20 -7.98 -13.08
CA TYR A 284 3.25 -8.87 -13.56
C TYR A 284 2.59 -10.07 -14.24
N GLU A 285 2.90 -10.26 -15.53
CA GLU A 285 2.51 -11.49 -16.22
C GLU A 285 3.38 -12.66 -15.75
N LYS A 286 2.96 -13.88 -16.08
CA LYS A 286 3.68 -15.12 -15.71
C LYS A 286 5.15 -15.14 -16.14
N GLU A 287 5.49 -14.46 -17.23
CA GLU A 287 6.87 -14.33 -17.73
C GLU A 287 7.69 -13.23 -17.04
N GLY A 288 7.09 -12.48 -16.11
CA GLY A 288 7.72 -11.40 -15.36
C GLY A 288 7.61 -10.02 -16.01
N SER A 289 6.92 -9.90 -17.15
CA SER A 289 6.69 -8.60 -17.79
C SER A 289 5.76 -7.73 -16.92
N LEU A 290 6.12 -6.46 -16.75
CA LEU A 290 5.41 -5.50 -15.90
C LEU A 290 4.59 -4.55 -16.78
N GLU A 291 3.26 -4.59 -16.64
CA GLU A 291 2.32 -3.84 -17.45
C GLU A 291 1.45 -2.91 -16.59
N PRO A 292 1.41 -1.59 -16.88
CA PRO A 292 0.64 -0.64 -16.09
C PRO A 292 -0.87 -0.73 -16.36
N LEU A 293 -1.67 -0.38 -15.36
CA LEU A 293 -3.12 -0.22 -15.45
C LEU A 293 -3.52 0.92 -16.40
N THR A 294 -4.29 0.62 -17.44
CA THR A 294 -4.78 1.60 -18.42
C THR A 294 -6.25 1.99 -18.21
N ASP A 295 -7.03 1.14 -17.56
CA ASP A 295 -8.47 1.35 -17.33
C ASP A 295 -8.96 0.49 -16.16
N LEU A 296 -9.90 1.00 -15.38
CA LEU A 296 -10.48 0.33 -14.21
C LEU A 296 -11.94 0.75 -14.04
N ASP A 297 -12.85 -0.22 -13.88
CA ASP A 297 -14.28 0.02 -13.66
C ASP A 297 -14.71 0.00 -12.19
N PHE A 298 -13.76 -0.12 -11.26
CA PHE A 298 -14.02 -0.14 -9.82
C PHE A 298 -14.34 1.26 -9.30
N GLU A 299 -15.50 1.43 -8.66
CA GLU A 299 -15.95 2.73 -8.16
C GLU A 299 -16.09 2.73 -6.64
N LEU A 300 -15.33 3.58 -5.95
CA LEU A 300 -15.31 3.65 -4.48
C LEU A 300 -16.71 3.89 -3.90
N TYR A 301 -17.53 4.76 -4.51
CA TYR A 301 -18.87 5.06 -3.99
C TYR A 301 -19.83 3.87 -4.07
N GLN A 302 -19.54 2.85 -4.89
CA GLN A 302 -20.34 1.62 -5.00
C GLN A 302 -19.95 0.58 -3.95
N HIS A 303 -18.75 0.72 -3.35
CA HIS A 303 -18.19 -0.28 -2.45
C HIS A 303 -17.72 0.34 -1.14
N GLY A 304 -18.38 0.00 -0.03
CA GLY A 304 -17.93 0.34 1.33
C GLY A 304 -17.95 1.82 1.71
N GLU A 305 -18.77 2.66 1.05
CA GLU A 305 -18.86 4.10 1.36
C GLU A 305 -19.32 4.39 2.79
N ASN A 306 -20.04 3.45 3.40
CA ASN A 306 -20.46 3.51 4.80
C ASN A 306 -19.32 3.21 5.80
N GLY A 307 -18.08 3.06 5.34
CA GLY A 307 -16.96 2.65 6.19
C GLY A 307 -16.96 1.16 6.50
N ILE A 308 -17.61 0.32 5.70
CA ILE A 308 -17.58 -1.13 5.87
C ILE A 308 -17.21 -1.76 4.52
N PRO A 309 -15.97 -2.25 4.36
CA PRO A 309 -15.58 -2.97 3.15
C PRO A 309 -16.53 -4.13 2.81
N PRO A 310 -16.91 -4.32 1.53
CA PRO A 310 -17.65 -5.50 1.12
C PRO A 310 -16.78 -6.75 1.23
N SER A 311 -17.42 -7.91 1.48
CA SER A 311 -16.74 -9.20 1.60
C SER A 311 -16.79 -10.05 0.31
N ASP A 312 -17.69 -9.74 -0.61
CA ASP A 312 -17.89 -10.43 -1.89
C ASP A 312 -18.28 -9.41 -2.96
N TYR A 313 -17.45 -9.26 -3.99
CA TYR A 313 -17.64 -8.30 -5.07
C TYR A 313 -16.71 -8.61 -6.26
N GLY A 314 -16.89 -7.89 -7.35
CA GLY A 314 -16.03 -8.00 -8.52
C GLY A 314 -15.92 -6.70 -9.30
N PHE A 315 -14.94 -6.64 -10.18
CA PHE A 315 -14.64 -5.51 -11.05
C PHE A 315 -13.81 -5.98 -12.26
N THR A 316 -13.67 -5.14 -13.26
CA THR A 316 -12.79 -5.34 -14.40
C THR A 316 -11.74 -4.25 -14.55
N PHE A 317 -10.59 -4.64 -15.09
CA PHE A 317 -9.52 -3.71 -15.39
C PHE A 317 -8.78 -4.09 -16.65
N LYS A 318 -7.95 -3.18 -17.17
CA LYS A 318 -7.15 -3.40 -18.38
C LYS A 318 -5.69 -3.04 -18.18
N THR A 319 -4.82 -3.82 -18.82
CA THR A 319 -3.41 -3.48 -19.04
C THR A 319 -3.14 -3.62 -20.54
N GLY A 320 -2.62 -2.58 -21.17
CA GLY A 320 -2.46 -2.55 -22.63
C GLY A 320 -3.77 -2.89 -23.38
N GLN A 321 -3.80 -4.07 -24.01
CA GLN A 321 -4.96 -4.62 -24.74
C GLN A 321 -5.69 -5.75 -24.00
N LYS A 322 -5.18 -6.20 -22.84
CA LYS A 322 -5.77 -7.29 -22.05
C LYS A 322 -6.84 -6.75 -21.12
N CYS A 323 -7.88 -7.56 -20.89
CA CYS A 323 -8.95 -7.29 -19.95
C CYS A 323 -8.98 -8.39 -18.89
N TYR A 324 -9.22 -8.01 -17.64
CA TYR A 324 -9.24 -8.89 -16.49
C TYR A 324 -10.57 -8.71 -15.77
N GLU A 325 -11.32 -9.80 -15.59
CA GLU A 325 -12.48 -9.86 -14.69
C GLU A 325 -12.03 -10.42 -13.35
N VAL A 326 -12.18 -9.64 -12.28
CA VAL A 326 -11.77 -9.96 -10.92
C VAL A 326 -13.01 -10.24 -10.07
N ARG A 327 -12.94 -11.33 -9.30
CA ARG A 327 -13.85 -11.60 -8.17
C ARG A 327 -13.03 -11.69 -6.90
N VAL A 328 -13.55 -11.09 -5.84
CA VAL A 328 -12.90 -10.98 -4.53
C VAL A 328 -13.81 -11.61 -3.50
N GLN A 329 -13.25 -12.53 -2.71
CA GLN A 329 -13.91 -13.10 -1.54
C GLN A 329 -13.00 -12.90 -0.33
N VAL A 330 -13.43 -12.06 0.61
CA VAL A 330 -12.69 -11.79 1.85
C VAL A 330 -12.85 -12.98 2.80
N GLU A 331 -11.73 -13.46 3.35
CA GLU A 331 -11.71 -14.55 4.34
C GLU A 331 -11.60 -14.03 5.77
N GLU A 332 -10.71 -13.07 6.01
CA GLU A 332 -10.40 -12.58 7.36
C GLU A 332 -9.91 -11.12 7.29
N THR A 333 -10.37 -10.28 8.21
CA THR A 333 -10.06 -8.83 8.23
C THR A 333 -9.44 -8.41 9.56
N THR A 334 -8.53 -7.44 9.51
CA THR A 334 -7.97 -6.77 10.69
C THR A 334 -8.00 -5.26 10.50
N ASP A 335 -8.63 -4.56 11.44
CA ASP A 335 -8.57 -3.10 11.48
C ASP A 335 -7.33 -2.62 12.24
N LEU A 336 -6.71 -1.56 11.72
CA LEU A 336 -5.64 -0.82 12.35
C LEU A 336 -5.80 0.69 12.12
N TYR A 337 -5.17 1.50 12.98
CA TYR A 337 -5.27 2.96 12.91
C TYR A 337 -3.89 3.61 12.84
N LEU A 338 -3.69 4.42 11.79
CA LEU A 338 -2.43 5.10 11.52
C LEU A 338 -2.43 6.54 12.04
N GLY A 339 -1.25 7.02 12.44
CA GLY A 339 -1.04 8.36 12.97
C GLY A 339 -1.33 8.48 14.48
N LEU A 340 -0.69 9.46 15.11
CA LEU A 340 -0.74 9.68 16.57
C LEU A 340 -2.15 9.78 17.15
N ASP A 341 -3.07 10.29 16.34
CA ASP A 341 -4.45 10.60 16.70
C ASP A 341 -5.47 9.70 15.96
N TRP A 342 -5.01 8.56 15.42
CA TRP A 342 -5.81 7.66 14.59
C TRP A 342 -6.46 8.41 13.43
N GLU A 343 -5.64 8.99 12.57
CA GLU A 343 -6.07 9.86 11.47
C GLU A 343 -6.63 9.07 10.26
N ALA A 344 -6.22 7.80 10.13
CA ALA A 344 -6.75 6.86 9.15
C ALA A 344 -7.02 5.52 9.82
N ARG A 345 -8.10 4.85 9.38
CA ARG A 345 -8.35 3.44 9.66
C ARG A 345 -8.05 2.64 8.40
N ILE A 346 -7.22 1.62 8.52
CA ILE A 346 -6.96 0.63 7.48
C ILE A 346 -7.68 -0.66 7.87
N THR A 347 -8.35 -1.29 6.92
CA THR A 347 -8.86 -2.65 7.03
C THR A 347 -8.04 -3.54 6.10
N GLU A 348 -7.18 -4.35 6.71
CA GLU A 348 -6.32 -5.32 6.05
C GLU A 348 -7.04 -6.66 5.93
N SER A 349 -7.19 -7.17 4.70
CA SER A 349 -8.07 -8.31 4.44
C SER A 349 -7.35 -9.43 3.69
N LEU A 350 -7.18 -10.59 4.33
CA LEU A 350 -6.84 -11.82 3.61
C LEU A 350 -8.00 -12.17 2.69
N SER A 351 -7.71 -12.31 1.40
CA SER A 351 -8.74 -12.49 0.37
C SER A 351 -8.36 -13.57 -0.63
N ARG A 352 -9.39 -14.25 -1.15
CA ARG A 352 -9.33 -15.09 -2.35
C ARG A 352 -9.73 -14.28 -3.55
N PHE A 353 -9.05 -14.56 -4.65
CA PHE A 353 -9.31 -13.93 -5.93
C PHE A 353 -9.68 -14.98 -6.97
N THR A 354 -10.49 -14.59 -7.93
CA THR A 354 -10.62 -15.30 -9.20
C THR A 354 -10.48 -14.27 -10.31
N VAL A 355 -9.44 -14.40 -11.13
CA VAL A 355 -9.17 -13.45 -12.22
C VAL A 355 -9.22 -14.19 -13.55
N ASN A 356 -10.16 -13.83 -14.43
CA ASN A 356 -10.41 -14.55 -15.68
C ASN A 356 -10.56 -16.08 -15.49
N GLY A 357 -11.15 -16.51 -14.36
CA GLY A 357 -11.31 -17.92 -14.00
C GLY A 357 -10.10 -18.57 -13.34
N VAL A 358 -8.96 -17.88 -13.18
CA VAL A 358 -7.77 -18.39 -12.49
C VAL A 358 -7.87 -18.07 -11.00
N GLU A 359 -7.71 -19.09 -10.16
CA GLU A 359 -7.68 -18.93 -8.70
C GLU A 359 -6.48 -18.08 -8.25
N GLY A 360 -6.69 -17.24 -7.24
CA GLY A 360 -5.65 -16.44 -6.62
C GLY A 360 -5.91 -16.19 -5.14
N TRP A 361 -4.93 -15.56 -4.52
CA TRP A 361 -4.93 -15.20 -3.10
C TRP A 361 -4.12 -13.92 -2.91
N GLY A 362 -4.37 -13.22 -1.81
CA GLY A 362 -3.63 -12.01 -1.51
C GLY A 362 -4.33 -11.16 -0.46
N VAL A 363 -4.14 -9.85 -0.60
CA VAL A 363 -4.53 -8.85 0.39
C VAL A 363 -5.40 -7.80 -0.28
N VAL A 364 -6.46 -7.40 0.41
CA VAL A 364 -7.21 -6.19 0.09
C VAL A 364 -7.03 -5.20 1.22
N GLU A 365 -6.49 -4.04 0.88
CA GLU A 365 -6.30 -2.93 1.82
C GLU A 365 -7.34 -1.85 1.54
N TRP A 366 -8.18 -1.56 2.53
CA TRP A 366 -9.09 -0.42 2.49
C TRP A 366 -8.66 0.63 3.48
N MET A 367 -8.50 1.87 3.04
CA MET A 367 -8.30 2.99 3.97
C MET A 367 -9.52 3.89 4.02
N TYR A 368 -9.84 4.37 5.21
CA TYR A 368 -10.82 5.42 5.45
C TYR A 368 -10.19 6.51 6.32
N ALA A 369 -10.46 7.76 5.98
CA ALA A 369 -10.17 8.85 6.90
C ALA A 369 -10.93 8.64 8.22
N HIS A 370 -10.25 8.93 9.33
CA HIS A 370 -10.80 8.74 10.66
C HIS A 370 -10.66 10.02 11.49
N SER A 371 -11.76 10.43 12.10
CA SER A 371 -11.88 11.72 12.80
C SER A 371 -12.32 11.59 14.27
N SER A 372 -12.63 10.38 14.73
CA SER A 372 -13.08 10.14 16.11
C SER A 372 -11.96 10.25 17.16
N GLY A 373 -10.71 10.40 16.71
CA GLY A 373 -9.53 10.47 17.56
C GLY A 373 -9.08 9.11 18.10
N ARG A 374 -7.92 9.11 18.76
CA ARG A 374 -7.36 7.91 19.38
C ARG A 374 -8.09 7.59 20.68
N THR A 375 -8.67 6.39 20.79
CA THR A 375 -9.24 5.94 22.06
C THR A 375 -8.14 5.41 22.98
N PRO A 376 -8.12 5.76 24.28
CA PRO A 376 -7.18 5.17 25.23
C PRO A 376 -7.31 3.64 25.26
N ALA A 377 -6.19 2.93 25.36
CA ALA A 377 -6.17 1.48 25.50
C ALA A 377 -7.05 1.05 26.71
N GLY A 378 -8.18 0.39 26.43
CA GLY A 378 -9.12 -0.07 27.46
C GLY A 378 -10.60 -0.10 27.07
N HIS A 379 -10.99 0.44 25.92
CA HIS A 379 -12.38 0.37 25.43
C HIS A 379 -12.45 -0.25 24.04
N SER A 380 -12.18 -1.56 23.93
CA SER A 380 -12.60 -2.32 22.75
C SER A 380 -14.12 -2.46 22.80
N GLN A 381 -14.86 -1.68 22.01
CA GLN A 381 -16.22 -2.06 21.66
C GLN A 381 -16.14 -3.34 20.82
N SER A 382 -16.67 -4.42 21.37
CA SER A 382 -16.96 -5.64 20.63
C SER A 382 -17.90 -5.29 19.47
N ALA A 383 -17.37 -5.24 18.25
CA ALA A 383 -18.18 -5.38 17.06
C ALA A 383 -18.69 -6.83 17.02
N VAL A 384 -19.83 -7.03 17.66
CA VAL A 384 -20.64 -8.24 17.59
C VAL A 384 -21.04 -8.42 16.14
N SER A 385 -20.64 -9.56 15.57
CA SER A 385 -21.28 -10.08 14.36
C SER A 385 -22.75 -10.34 14.66
N ALA A 386 -23.64 -9.82 13.81
CA ALA A 386 -25.01 -10.30 13.77
C ALA A 386 -25.58 -10.14 12.36
N ARG A 387 -25.67 -11.31 11.70
CA ARG A 387 -26.43 -11.70 10.52
C ARG A 387 -25.82 -11.46 9.15
#